data_AF-A0A319EVD0-F1
#
_entry.id   AF-A0A319EVD0-F1
#
_cell.length_a   1.000
_cell.length_b   1.000
_cell.length_c   1.000
_cell.angle_alpha   90.00
_cell.angle_beta   90.00
_cell.angle_gamma   90.00
#
_symmetry.space_group_name_H-M   'P 1'
#
loop_
_entity.id
_entity.type
_entity.pdbx_description
1 polymer ?
#
loop_
_entity_poly.entity_id
_entity_poly.type
_entity_poly.pdbx_seq_one_letter_code
_entity_poly.pdbx_strand_id
1 'polypeptide(L)'
;MNPETTPLDLNLFEHWDDDEDLWYKNNLVSLVQGDKTPTQVAIEIDTYITQETAKQYAVHQEYLAKQKKTKATCKENNNEEGTPVGEPNPGGHIEMVMLWIARLCTAFPPGHVGQDRIIAFLEALRALPRHEVVMASISKSEGELEDEEHVYRSLEMWPFGKGWLVLAEEFRYVSQPPPTERDLRYRNSQSAMVRTTALDLIDCRIYSVMEMILPFHHRWYPDLESCKEEGFNWLAGHVIAGAQWIVQPEAGRYVYRECRKVERLVTEYPRVVWSMERWRRWKDQFAFVAQEERFGERAREVAELAHERMVALEGEEEGLGLE
;
A
#
# COMPACT_ATOMS: atom_id res chain seq x y z
N MET A 1 -15.01 -20.91 -12.98
CA MET A 1 -14.37 -19.58 -13.07
C MET A 1 -12.87 -19.79 -12.94
N ASN A 2 -12.07 -19.07 -13.72
CA ASN A 2 -10.62 -19.17 -13.66
C ASN A 2 -10.09 -18.23 -12.56
N PRO A 3 -9.54 -18.72 -11.44
CA PRO A 3 -9.06 -17.87 -10.33
C PRO A 3 -7.89 -16.95 -10.72
N GLU A 4 -7.25 -17.19 -11.87
CA GLU A 4 -6.20 -16.32 -12.41
C GLU A 4 -6.74 -15.00 -12.98
N THR A 5 -8.01 -14.97 -13.37
CA THR A 5 -8.60 -13.83 -14.11
C THR A 5 -9.90 -13.33 -13.51
N THR A 6 -10.49 -14.08 -12.59
CA THR A 6 -11.75 -13.71 -11.93
C THR A 6 -11.45 -12.90 -10.68
N PRO A 7 -12.08 -11.72 -10.50
CA PRO A 7 -12.03 -10.98 -9.25
C PRO A 7 -12.56 -11.82 -8.08
N LEU A 8 -11.93 -11.67 -6.92
CA LEU A 8 -12.41 -12.21 -5.66
C LEU A 8 -13.49 -11.30 -5.08
N ASP A 9 -14.16 -11.76 -4.01
CA ASP A 9 -15.03 -10.90 -3.23
C ASP A 9 -14.23 -9.65 -2.76
N LEU A 10 -14.86 -8.48 -2.81
CA LEU A 10 -14.23 -7.25 -2.36
C LEU A 10 -13.97 -7.30 -0.84
N ASN A 11 -14.79 -8.08 -0.10
CA ASN A 11 -14.78 -8.16 1.35
C ASN A 11 -14.76 -6.76 1.99
N LEU A 12 -15.43 -5.77 1.40
CA LEU A 12 -15.21 -4.37 1.75
C LEU A 12 -16.09 -3.92 2.93
N PHE A 13 -17.31 -4.45 3.01
CA PHE A 13 -18.33 -4.03 3.96
C PHE A 13 -18.30 -4.87 5.23
N GLU A 14 -18.41 -4.20 6.38
CA GLU A 14 -18.49 -4.81 7.70
C GLU A 14 -19.80 -4.42 8.38
N HIS A 15 -20.26 -5.21 9.35
CA HIS A 15 -21.57 -4.99 9.99
C HIS A 15 -21.60 -3.79 10.95
N TRP A 16 -20.45 -3.21 11.25
CA TRP A 16 -20.28 -2.03 12.10
C TRP A 16 -19.90 -0.78 11.29
N ASP A 17 -19.96 -0.84 9.96
CA ASP A 17 -19.72 0.33 9.10
C ASP A 17 -20.73 1.43 9.43
N ASP A 18 -20.24 2.63 9.69
CA ASP A 18 -21.07 3.82 9.84
C ASP A 18 -21.36 4.49 8.49
N ASP A 19 -22.11 5.59 8.50
CA ASP A 19 -22.49 6.29 7.27
C ASP A 19 -21.27 6.82 6.49
N GLU A 20 -20.19 7.18 7.19
CA GLU A 20 -18.96 7.65 6.58
C GLU A 20 -18.18 6.51 5.92
N ASP A 21 -18.01 5.38 6.62
CA ASP A 21 -17.43 4.15 6.07
C ASP A 21 -18.17 3.74 4.80
N LEU A 22 -19.50 3.67 4.86
CA LEU A 22 -20.34 3.30 3.74
C LEU A 22 -20.20 4.28 2.57
N TRP A 23 -20.06 5.58 2.83
CA TRP A 23 -19.86 6.57 1.79
C TRP A 23 -18.56 6.35 1.03
N TYR A 24 -17.43 6.17 1.72
CA TYR A 24 -16.14 5.88 1.07
C TYR A 24 -16.19 4.56 0.30
N LYS A 25 -16.67 3.50 0.94
CA LYS A 25 -16.72 2.15 0.37
C LYS A 25 -17.58 2.11 -0.89
N ASN A 26 -18.77 2.74 -0.88
CA ASN A 26 -19.64 2.79 -2.05
C ASN A 26 -19.03 3.56 -3.23
N ASN A 27 -18.30 4.65 -2.97
CA ASN A 27 -17.58 5.37 -4.02
C ASN A 27 -16.47 4.50 -4.63
N LEU A 28 -15.71 3.78 -3.80
CA LEU A 28 -14.67 2.87 -4.28
C LEU A 28 -15.23 1.64 -5.00
N VAL A 29 -16.40 1.13 -4.61
CA VAL A 29 -17.12 0.08 -5.36
C VAL A 29 -17.53 0.60 -6.73
N SER A 30 -18.13 1.80 -6.79
CA SER A 30 -18.52 2.44 -8.05
C SER A 30 -17.32 2.67 -8.97
N LEU A 31 -16.16 3.03 -8.40
CA LEU A 31 -14.90 3.13 -9.12
C LEU A 31 -14.51 1.81 -9.77
N VAL A 32 -14.41 0.72 -9.01
CA VAL A 32 -13.89 -0.55 -9.53
C VAL A 32 -14.86 -1.24 -10.48
N GLN A 33 -16.18 -1.04 -10.29
CA GLN A 33 -17.22 -1.48 -11.22
C GLN A 33 -17.22 -0.67 -12.52
N GLY A 34 -16.77 0.59 -12.46
CA GLY A 34 -16.67 1.49 -13.60
C GLY A 34 -17.89 2.39 -13.79
N ASP A 35 -18.76 2.45 -12.79
CA ASP A 35 -19.93 3.34 -12.76
C ASP A 35 -19.53 4.80 -12.59
N LYS A 36 -18.39 5.04 -11.92
CA LYS A 36 -17.74 6.35 -11.81
C LYS A 36 -16.32 6.29 -12.38
N THR A 37 -15.89 7.39 -12.98
CA THR A 37 -14.51 7.49 -13.49
C THR A 37 -13.52 7.72 -12.36
N PRO A 38 -12.24 7.33 -12.53
CA PRO A 38 -11.19 7.61 -11.55
C PRO A 38 -11.10 9.08 -11.13
N THR A 39 -11.20 10.00 -12.09
CA THR A 39 -11.17 11.45 -11.82
C THR A 39 -12.39 11.93 -11.04
N GLN A 40 -13.58 11.42 -11.33
CA GLN A 40 -14.80 11.78 -10.59
C GLN A 40 -14.67 11.40 -9.12
N VAL A 41 -14.29 10.15 -8.85
CA VAL A 41 -14.15 9.66 -7.47
C VAL A 41 -13.03 10.38 -6.74
N ALA A 42 -11.92 10.71 -7.42
CA ALA A 42 -10.83 11.49 -6.85
C ALA A 42 -11.31 12.88 -6.40
N ILE A 43 -12.05 13.60 -7.26
CA ILE A 43 -12.61 14.92 -6.92
C ILE A 43 -13.62 14.83 -5.78
N GLU A 44 -14.51 13.83 -5.79
CA GLU A 44 -15.53 13.66 -4.75
C GLU A 44 -14.90 13.39 -3.37
N ILE A 45 -13.94 12.47 -3.29
CA ILE A 45 -13.22 12.15 -2.05
C ILE A 45 -12.43 13.36 -1.55
N ASP A 46 -11.67 14.00 -2.43
CA ASP A 46 -10.88 15.20 -2.11
C ASP A 46 -11.76 16.35 -1.57
N THR A 47 -12.87 16.60 -2.26
CA THR A 47 -13.85 17.63 -1.87
C THR A 47 -14.46 17.33 -0.52
N TYR A 48 -14.87 16.07 -0.29
CA TYR A 48 -15.47 15.66 0.99
C TYR A 48 -14.49 15.85 2.15
N ILE A 49 -13.26 15.33 2.03
CA ILE A 49 -12.24 15.44 3.09
C ILE A 49 -11.94 16.91 3.39
N THR A 50 -11.79 17.74 2.36
CA THR A 50 -11.53 19.18 2.50
C THR A 50 -12.66 19.90 3.22
N GLN A 51 -13.91 19.63 2.83
CA GLN A 51 -15.09 20.26 3.41
C GLN A 51 -15.33 19.82 4.85
N GLU A 52 -15.24 18.52 5.14
CA GLU A 52 -15.46 18.01 6.49
C GLU A 52 -14.35 18.47 7.43
N THR A 53 -13.10 18.51 6.96
CA THR A 53 -11.98 19.07 7.72
C THR A 53 -12.20 20.56 8.04
N ALA A 54 -12.63 21.37 7.06
CA ALA A 54 -12.90 22.79 7.27
C ALA A 54 -14.06 23.03 8.24
N LYS A 55 -15.12 22.21 8.14
CA LYS A 55 -16.26 22.23 9.04
C LYS A 55 -15.84 21.85 10.47
N GLN A 56 -15.10 20.76 10.63
CA GLN A 56 -14.63 20.31 11.93
C GLN A 56 -13.69 21.34 12.58
N TYR A 57 -12.81 21.95 11.78
CA TYR A 57 -11.97 23.04 12.26
C TYR A 57 -12.80 24.22 12.79
N ALA A 58 -13.85 24.66 12.07
CA ALA A 58 -14.71 25.74 12.52
C ALA A 58 -15.44 25.41 13.85
N VAL A 59 -15.99 24.20 13.98
CA VAL A 59 -16.65 23.74 15.21
C VAL A 59 -15.65 23.66 16.37
N HIS A 60 -14.44 23.16 16.12
CA HIS A 60 -13.41 23.07 17.14
C HIS A 60 -12.91 24.46 17.60
N GLN A 61 -12.79 25.42 16.69
CA GLN A 61 -12.49 26.82 17.04
C GLN A 61 -13.54 27.44 17.96
N GLU A 62 -14.83 27.23 17.68
CA GLU A 62 -15.91 27.70 18.55
C GLU A 62 -15.86 27.04 19.93
N TYR A 63 -15.57 25.74 19.98
CA TYR A 63 -15.39 25.00 21.23
C TYR A 63 -14.24 25.57 22.07
N LEU A 64 -13.06 25.79 21.48
CA LEU A 64 -11.91 26.39 22.16
C LEU A 64 -12.22 27.81 22.66
N ALA A 65 -12.92 28.63 21.86
CA ALA A 65 -13.32 29.96 22.27
C ALA A 65 -14.30 29.95 23.46
N LYS A 66 -15.23 29.00 23.51
CA LYS A 66 -16.14 28.80 24.64
C LYS A 66 -15.37 28.34 25.89
N GLN A 67 -14.48 27.36 25.74
CA GLN A 67 -13.63 26.89 26.85
C GLN A 67 -12.80 28.01 27.48
N LYS A 68 -12.15 28.85 26.67
CA LYS A 68 -11.37 30.00 27.17
C LYS A 68 -12.23 30.97 27.97
N LYS A 69 -13.45 31.27 27.50
CA LYS A 69 -14.41 32.11 28.23
C LYS A 69 -14.83 31.48 29.56
N THR A 70 -15.14 30.19 29.58
CA THR A 70 -15.52 29.48 30.82
C THR A 70 -14.38 29.46 31.83
N LYS A 71 -13.15 29.14 31.39
CA LYS A 71 -11.94 29.17 32.24
C LYS A 71 -11.61 30.57 32.77
N ALA A 72 -11.88 31.62 31.99
CA ALA A 72 -11.68 33.01 32.42
C ALA A 72 -12.76 33.49 33.42
N THR A 73 -13.96 32.91 33.37
CA THR A 73 -15.13 33.37 34.15
C THR A 73 -15.35 32.58 35.45
N CYS A 74 -14.88 31.32 35.52
CA CYS A 74 -15.07 30.45 36.67
C CYS A 74 -13.71 29.96 37.22
N LYS A 75 -13.28 30.49 38.37
CA LYS A 75 -12.18 29.90 39.17
C LYS A 75 -12.65 28.72 40.04
N GLU A 76 -13.96 28.50 40.16
CA GLU A 76 -14.55 27.47 41.01
C GLU A 76 -15.82 26.95 40.34
N ASN A 77 -15.73 25.80 39.65
CA ASN A 77 -16.79 24.77 39.49
C ASN A 77 -16.43 23.84 38.31
N ASN A 78 -15.75 22.73 38.63
CA ASN A 78 -15.20 21.76 37.67
C ASN A 78 -16.20 20.69 37.18
N ASN A 79 -17.51 20.97 37.07
CA ASN A 79 -18.50 19.90 36.88
C ASN A 79 -19.38 20.00 35.62
N GLU A 80 -19.15 20.97 34.73
CA GLU A 80 -19.83 21.02 33.43
C GLU A 80 -18.81 20.97 32.29
N GLU A 81 -18.05 19.86 32.21
CA GLU A 81 -17.31 19.54 30.99
C GLU A 81 -18.32 19.19 29.90
N GLY A 82 -18.61 20.17 29.04
CA GLY A 82 -19.35 19.92 27.80
C GLY A 82 -18.65 18.83 26.97
N THR A 83 -19.42 18.10 26.17
CA THR A 83 -18.91 17.01 25.33
C THR A 83 -17.69 17.50 24.53
N PRO A 84 -16.52 16.84 24.65
CA PRO A 84 -15.33 17.21 23.91
C PRO A 84 -15.60 17.19 22.40
N VAL A 85 -15.20 18.25 21.72
CA VAL A 85 -15.22 18.31 20.25
C VAL A 85 -13.85 17.87 19.75
N GLY A 86 -13.82 16.90 18.84
CA GLY A 86 -12.58 16.42 18.23
C GLY A 86 -11.87 17.49 17.40
N GLU A 87 -10.57 17.32 17.23
CA GLU A 87 -9.76 18.16 16.34
C GLU A 87 -9.95 17.78 14.86
N PRO A 88 -9.67 18.69 13.90
CA PRO A 88 -9.66 18.34 12.48
C PRO A 88 -8.57 17.30 12.19
N ASN A 89 -8.97 16.15 11.63
CA ASN A 89 -8.09 15.02 11.33
C ASN A 89 -8.22 14.55 9.86
N PRO A 90 -7.76 15.36 8.88
CA PRO A 90 -7.72 14.94 7.47
C PRO A 90 -6.87 13.68 7.26
N GLY A 91 -5.86 13.45 8.11
CA GLY A 91 -5.01 12.26 8.07
C GLY A 91 -5.79 10.96 8.25
N GLY A 92 -6.73 10.93 9.20
CA GLY A 92 -7.57 9.76 9.45
C GLY A 92 -8.45 9.39 8.24
N HIS A 93 -9.02 10.37 7.56
CA HIS A 93 -9.81 10.12 6.34
C HIS A 93 -8.94 9.53 5.22
N ILE A 94 -7.74 10.05 5.04
CA ILE A 94 -6.78 9.57 4.05
C ILE A 94 -6.38 8.12 4.35
N GLU A 95 -6.02 7.83 5.61
CA GLU A 95 -5.67 6.48 6.05
C GLU A 95 -6.80 5.49 5.76
N MET A 96 -8.03 5.86 6.09
CA MET A 96 -9.21 5.05 5.80
C MET A 96 -9.42 4.78 4.30
N VAL A 97 -9.30 5.80 3.45
CA VAL A 97 -9.39 5.63 1.97
C VAL A 97 -8.31 4.65 1.49
N MET A 98 -7.09 4.77 2.00
CA MET A 98 -5.95 3.95 1.59
C MET A 98 -6.06 2.51 2.09
N LEU A 99 -6.58 2.30 3.30
CA LEU A 99 -6.94 0.97 3.82
C LEU A 99 -7.91 0.25 2.87
N TRP A 100 -8.97 0.93 2.45
CA TRP A 100 -9.97 0.35 1.56
C TRP A 100 -9.42 0.10 0.15
N ILE A 101 -8.55 0.97 -0.35
CA ILE A 101 -7.82 0.74 -1.61
C ILE A 101 -6.91 -0.48 -1.51
N ALA A 102 -6.15 -0.63 -0.42
CA ALA A 102 -5.29 -1.79 -0.20
C ALA A 102 -6.11 -3.09 -0.18
N ARG A 103 -7.30 -3.08 0.45
CA ARG A 103 -8.23 -4.21 0.45
C ARG A 103 -8.73 -4.55 -0.95
N LEU A 104 -9.13 -3.54 -1.74
CA LEU A 104 -9.56 -3.73 -3.13
C LEU A 104 -8.44 -4.26 -4.03
N CYS A 105 -7.19 -3.81 -3.83
CA CYS A 105 -6.02 -4.32 -4.54
C CYS A 105 -5.84 -5.83 -4.37
N THR A 106 -6.33 -6.42 -3.27
CA THR A 106 -6.28 -7.87 -3.06
C THR A 106 -7.33 -8.62 -3.88
N ALA A 107 -8.42 -7.98 -4.28
CA ALA A 107 -9.53 -8.64 -4.95
C ALA A 107 -9.27 -8.85 -6.46
N PHE A 108 -8.56 -7.93 -7.10
CA PHE A 108 -8.41 -7.91 -8.55
C PHE A 108 -7.10 -8.55 -9.03
N PRO A 109 -7.16 -9.51 -9.99
CA PRO A 109 -5.95 -10.15 -10.50
C PRO A 109 -5.03 -9.22 -11.28
N PRO A 110 -3.75 -9.59 -11.44
CA PRO A 110 -2.81 -8.84 -12.28
C PRO A 110 -3.38 -8.59 -13.69
N GLY A 111 -3.31 -7.35 -14.16
CA GLY A 111 -3.82 -6.95 -15.48
C GLY A 111 -5.35 -6.84 -15.60
N HIS A 112 -6.10 -6.99 -14.49
CA HIS A 112 -7.55 -6.79 -14.51
C HIS A 112 -7.93 -5.30 -14.48
N VAL A 113 -8.97 -4.93 -15.25
CA VAL A 113 -9.46 -3.55 -15.38
C VAL A 113 -9.80 -2.87 -14.04
N GLY A 114 -10.30 -3.64 -13.07
CA GLY A 114 -10.56 -3.15 -11.71
C GLY A 114 -9.29 -2.65 -11.02
N GLN A 115 -8.17 -3.36 -11.16
CA GLN A 115 -6.88 -2.90 -10.65
C GLN A 115 -6.39 -1.66 -11.44
N ASP A 116 -6.59 -1.62 -12.75
CA ASP A 116 -6.23 -0.46 -13.58
C ASP A 116 -6.98 0.81 -13.16
N ARG A 117 -8.28 0.69 -12.81
CA ARG A 117 -9.09 1.81 -12.31
C ARG A 117 -8.62 2.31 -10.95
N ILE A 118 -8.17 1.40 -10.07
CA ILE A 118 -7.57 1.78 -8.78
C ILE A 118 -6.28 2.57 -8.99
N ILE A 119 -5.39 2.10 -9.87
CA ILE A 119 -4.14 2.80 -10.19
C ILE A 119 -4.44 4.17 -10.81
N ALA A 120 -5.34 4.23 -11.79
CA ALA A 120 -5.75 5.48 -12.42
C ALA A 120 -6.40 6.46 -11.44
N PHE A 121 -7.07 5.96 -10.39
CA PHE A 121 -7.63 6.79 -9.33
C PHE A 121 -6.53 7.42 -8.47
N LEU A 122 -5.51 6.65 -8.09
CA LEU A 122 -4.35 7.19 -7.37
C LEU A 122 -3.60 8.22 -8.21
N GLU A 123 -3.45 7.99 -9.51
CA GLU A 123 -2.89 8.97 -10.44
C GLU A 123 -3.77 10.22 -10.55
N ALA A 124 -5.09 10.06 -10.57
CA ALA A 124 -6.03 11.18 -10.60
C ALA A 124 -5.95 12.02 -9.33
N LEU A 125 -5.86 11.39 -8.14
CA LEU A 125 -5.60 12.09 -6.88
C LEU A 125 -4.30 12.90 -6.94
N ARG A 126 -3.21 12.30 -7.46
CA ARG A 126 -1.92 12.99 -7.64
C ARG A 126 -2.02 14.19 -8.59
N ALA A 127 -2.90 14.10 -9.59
CA ALA A 127 -3.09 15.12 -10.61
C ALA A 127 -4.02 16.27 -10.18
N LEU A 128 -4.70 16.15 -9.03
CA LEU A 128 -5.52 17.24 -8.51
C LEU A 128 -4.67 18.48 -8.20
N PRO A 129 -5.27 19.69 -8.25
CA PRO A 129 -4.59 20.90 -7.83
C PRO A 129 -4.06 20.78 -6.40
N ARG A 130 -2.77 21.05 -6.21
CA ARG A 130 -2.16 21.06 -4.88
C ARG A 130 -2.85 22.09 -4.01
N HIS A 131 -3.22 21.66 -2.81
CA HIS A 131 -3.79 22.51 -1.78
C HIS A 131 -3.47 21.92 -0.41
N GLU A 132 -3.67 22.74 0.62
CA GLU A 132 -3.41 22.38 2.00
C GLU A 132 -4.72 22.40 2.81
N VAL A 133 -4.84 21.48 3.74
CA VAL A 133 -5.93 21.41 4.70
C VAL A 133 -5.40 21.54 6.12
N VAL A 134 -6.23 22.08 7.03
CA VAL A 134 -5.85 22.27 8.43
C VAL A 134 -5.89 20.92 9.15
N MET A 135 -4.82 20.59 9.86
CA MET A 135 -4.71 19.42 10.72
C MET A 135 -4.28 19.87 12.11
N ALA A 136 -4.77 19.20 13.15
CA ALA A 136 -4.19 19.40 14.48
C ALA A 136 -2.70 19.02 14.53
N SER A 137 -1.95 19.79 15.30
CA SER A 137 -0.57 19.50 15.65
C SER A 137 -0.56 18.50 16.81
N ILE A 138 0.35 17.52 16.77
CA ILE A 138 0.56 16.64 17.91
C ILE A 138 1.13 17.51 19.05
N SER A 139 0.42 17.58 20.17
CA SER A 139 0.86 18.36 21.33
C SER A 139 2.27 17.93 21.76
N LYS A 140 3.11 18.91 22.09
CA LYS A 140 4.38 18.62 22.77
C LYS A 140 4.06 18.04 24.15
N SER A 141 4.96 17.17 24.62
CA SER A 141 4.91 16.46 25.90
C SER A 141 4.40 17.31 27.08
N GLU A 142 3.73 16.65 28.03
CA GLU A 142 3.23 17.24 29.28
C GLU A 142 4.25 18.20 29.93
N GLY A 143 3.88 19.49 30.05
CA GLY A 143 4.63 20.49 30.82
C GLY A 143 5.09 21.73 30.06
N GLU A 144 4.96 21.78 28.73
CA GLU A 144 5.20 23.02 27.96
C GLU A 144 3.91 23.85 27.90
N LEU A 145 4.00 25.15 28.23
CA LEU A 145 2.89 26.08 28.10
C LEU A 145 2.42 26.09 26.63
N GLU A 146 1.16 25.74 26.40
CA GLU A 146 0.51 25.79 25.09
C GLU A 146 0.54 27.23 24.57
N ASP A 147 1.51 27.57 23.72
CA ASP A 147 1.37 28.70 22.83
C ASP A 147 0.25 28.36 21.85
N GLU A 148 -0.84 29.12 21.91
CA GLU A 148 -2.05 28.96 21.08
C GLU A 148 -1.74 28.91 19.56
N GLU A 149 -0.56 29.40 19.17
CA GLU A 149 -0.02 29.45 17.81
C GLU A 149 0.41 28.06 17.27
N HIS A 150 0.54 27.04 18.13
CA HIS A 150 1.06 25.71 17.74
C HIS A 150 -0.01 24.60 17.64
N VAL A 151 -1.30 24.93 17.76
CA VAL A 151 -2.39 23.92 17.81
C VAL A 151 -2.67 23.31 16.44
N TYR A 152 -2.38 24.01 15.35
CA TYR A 152 -2.70 23.57 14.00
C TYR A 152 -1.51 23.68 13.06
N ARG A 153 -1.50 22.81 12.06
CA ARG A 153 -0.55 22.82 10.94
C ARG A 153 -1.28 22.57 9.62
N SER A 154 -0.63 22.91 8.51
CA SER A 154 -1.09 22.54 7.18
C SER A 154 -0.66 21.11 6.84
N LEU A 155 -1.56 20.35 6.21
CA LEU A 155 -1.29 19.09 5.54
C LEU A 155 -1.47 19.29 4.03
N GLU A 156 -0.41 19.06 3.24
CA GLU A 156 -0.52 19.00 1.78
C GLU A 156 -1.31 17.75 1.38
N MET A 157 -2.38 17.93 0.58
CA MET A 157 -3.21 16.83 0.11
C MET A 157 -2.51 16.07 -1.04
N TRP A 158 -2.52 14.74 -0.94
CA TRP A 158 -2.00 13.79 -1.94
C TRP A 158 -0.52 13.99 -2.34
N PRO A 159 0.43 14.11 -1.39
CA PRO A 159 1.82 14.47 -1.67
C PRO A 159 2.66 13.31 -2.24
N PHE A 160 2.04 12.34 -2.93
CA PHE A 160 2.62 11.09 -3.45
C PHE A 160 4.13 11.18 -3.83
N GLY A 161 4.88 10.11 -3.58
CA GLY A 161 6.32 10.03 -3.84
C GLY A 161 7.24 10.48 -2.68
N LYS A 162 6.72 10.98 -1.56
CA LYS A 162 7.54 11.46 -0.41
C LYS A 162 7.15 10.90 0.96
N GLY A 163 7.38 9.60 1.17
CA GLY A 163 7.48 9.08 2.54
C GLY A 163 6.16 8.93 3.30
N TRP A 164 5.05 8.73 2.58
CA TRP A 164 3.78 8.31 3.16
C TRP A 164 3.79 6.82 3.54
N LEU A 165 4.84 6.41 4.26
CA LEU A 165 5.13 5.02 4.63
C LEU A 165 3.98 4.38 5.42
N VAL A 166 3.19 5.18 6.16
CA VAL A 166 1.99 4.73 6.86
C VAL A 166 0.99 4.10 5.90
N LEU A 167 0.82 4.64 4.68
CA LEU A 167 -0.12 4.09 3.71
C LEU A 167 0.29 2.72 3.17
N ALA A 168 1.59 2.43 3.19
CA ALA A 168 2.09 1.14 2.76
C ALA A 168 1.84 0.06 3.84
N GLU A 169 1.65 0.43 5.12
CA GLU A 169 1.27 -0.51 6.19
C GLU A 169 -0.08 -1.17 5.93
N GLU A 170 -1.00 -0.47 5.27
CA GLU A 170 -2.33 -0.98 4.93
C GLU A 170 -2.30 -2.16 3.95
N PHE A 171 -1.20 -2.32 3.21
CA PHE A 171 -0.99 -3.43 2.28
C PHE A 171 -0.51 -4.73 2.96
N ARG A 172 -0.32 -4.75 4.29
CA ARG A 172 0.31 -5.86 5.03
C ARG A 172 -0.61 -7.06 5.33
N TYR A 173 -1.93 -6.91 5.32
CA TYR A 173 -2.86 -7.90 5.88
C TYR A 173 -3.24 -9.03 4.91
N VAL A 174 -2.59 -10.21 5.00
CA VAL A 174 -3.24 -11.51 4.70
C VAL A 174 -2.48 -12.67 5.39
N SER A 175 -3.12 -13.51 6.23
CA SER A 175 -2.49 -14.65 6.96
C SER A 175 -3.30 -15.97 6.96
N GLN A 176 -2.84 -17.04 6.27
CA GLN A 176 -3.19 -18.50 6.32
C GLN A 176 -2.51 -19.35 5.20
N PRO A 177 -2.24 -20.65 5.33
CA PRO A 177 -1.39 -21.40 4.36
C PRO A 177 -2.06 -21.77 3.01
N PRO A 178 -1.27 -22.15 1.97
CA PRO A 178 -1.74 -22.46 0.61
C PRO A 178 -2.44 -23.81 0.40
N PRO A 179 -3.12 -24.05 -0.75
CA PRO A 179 -3.61 -23.07 -1.72
C PRO A 179 -4.96 -22.51 -1.27
N THR A 180 -4.99 -21.27 -0.81
CA THR A 180 -6.24 -20.62 -0.36
C THR A 180 -6.49 -19.33 -1.12
N GLU A 181 -7.70 -18.78 -0.99
CA GLU A 181 -8.03 -17.42 -1.45
C GLU A 181 -6.97 -16.37 -1.06
N ARG A 182 -6.25 -16.61 0.04
CA ARG A 182 -5.09 -15.81 0.44
C ARG A 182 -4.03 -15.70 -0.65
N ASP A 183 -3.61 -16.80 -1.27
CA ASP A 183 -2.47 -16.75 -2.20
C ASP A 183 -2.83 -15.93 -3.43
N LEU A 184 -4.09 -16.05 -3.86
CA LEU A 184 -4.66 -15.20 -4.90
C LEU A 184 -4.68 -13.72 -4.45
N ARG A 185 -5.18 -13.44 -3.25
CA ARG A 185 -5.18 -12.08 -2.68
C ARG A 185 -3.79 -11.48 -2.56
N TYR A 186 -2.81 -12.30 -2.18
CA TYR A 186 -1.44 -11.89 -1.99
C TYR A 186 -0.72 -11.67 -3.32
N ARG A 187 -0.92 -12.53 -4.31
CA ARG A 187 -0.50 -12.28 -5.70
C ARG A 187 -1.08 -10.96 -6.22
N ASN A 188 -2.39 -10.78 -6.05
CA ASN A 188 -3.11 -9.59 -6.50
C ASN A 188 -2.56 -8.32 -5.83
N SER A 189 -2.32 -8.36 -4.52
CA SER A 189 -1.75 -7.24 -3.78
C SER A 189 -0.31 -6.92 -4.20
N GLN A 190 0.56 -7.92 -4.38
CA GLN A 190 1.93 -7.70 -4.87
C GLN A 190 1.95 -7.09 -6.28
N SER A 191 1.01 -7.48 -7.15
CA SER A 191 0.82 -6.84 -8.47
C SER A 191 0.43 -5.37 -8.36
N ALA A 192 -0.49 -5.02 -7.46
CA ALA A 192 -0.85 -3.62 -7.24
C ALA A 192 0.30 -2.82 -6.63
N MET A 193 0.95 -3.37 -5.59
CA MET A 193 2.07 -2.74 -4.88
C MET A 193 3.22 -2.38 -5.82
N VAL A 194 3.61 -3.28 -6.74
CA VAL A 194 4.70 -2.96 -7.64
C VAL A 194 4.31 -1.86 -8.63
N ARG A 195 3.06 -1.84 -9.11
CA ARG A 195 2.58 -0.80 -10.02
C ARG A 195 2.52 0.56 -9.35
N THR A 196 1.98 0.64 -8.13
CA THR A 196 1.96 1.90 -7.37
C THR A 196 3.36 2.37 -7.01
N THR A 197 4.27 1.44 -6.71
CA THR A 197 5.67 1.76 -6.41
C THR A 197 6.40 2.28 -7.65
N ALA A 198 6.28 1.59 -8.78
CA ALA A 198 6.96 1.95 -10.03
C ALA A 198 6.45 3.29 -10.61
N LEU A 199 5.20 3.67 -10.32
CA LEU A 199 4.61 4.94 -10.70
C LEU A 199 4.91 6.08 -9.71
N ASP A 200 5.69 5.83 -8.65
CA ASP A 200 5.97 6.77 -7.57
C ASP A 200 4.69 7.33 -6.91
N LEU A 201 3.69 6.46 -6.78
CA LEU A 201 2.46 6.75 -6.06
C LEU A 201 2.68 6.39 -4.58
N ILE A 202 2.76 5.09 -4.29
CA ILE A 202 2.93 4.56 -2.93
C ILE A 202 4.15 3.66 -2.91
N ASP A 203 5.11 3.98 -2.04
CA ASP A 203 6.34 3.20 -1.88
C ASP A 203 6.07 1.92 -1.06
N CYS A 204 5.79 0.82 -1.76
CA CYS A 204 5.53 -0.49 -1.16
C CYS A 204 6.79 -1.39 -1.15
N ARG A 205 7.99 -0.84 -1.38
CA ARG A 205 9.22 -1.64 -1.54
C ARG A 205 9.48 -2.56 -0.35
N ILE A 206 9.22 -2.08 0.87
CA ILE A 206 9.45 -2.83 2.12
C ILE A 206 8.46 -3.99 2.33
N TYR A 207 7.37 -4.04 1.55
CA TYR A 207 6.36 -5.11 1.57
C TYR A 207 6.47 -6.06 0.37
N SER A 208 7.50 -5.87 -0.45
CA SER A 208 7.83 -6.81 -1.51
C SER A 208 8.10 -8.19 -0.92
N VAL A 209 7.41 -9.20 -1.47
CA VAL A 209 7.60 -10.60 -1.09
C VAL A 209 8.94 -11.19 -1.58
N MET A 210 9.71 -10.45 -2.38
CA MET A 210 10.96 -10.93 -2.97
C MET A 210 12.01 -11.35 -1.91
N GLU A 211 12.00 -10.77 -0.71
CA GLU A 211 12.88 -11.25 0.38
C GLU A 211 12.48 -12.63 0.91
N MET A 212 11.18 -12.96 0.87
CA MET A 212 10.64 -14.19 1.44
C MET A 212 10.96 -15.43 0.59
N ILE A 213 11.29 -15.24 -0.69
CA ILE A 213 11.66 -16.35 -1.58
C ILE A 213 13.15 -16.72 -1.50
N LEU A 214 13.95 -16.00 -0.71
CA LEU A 214 15.39 -16.26 -0.61
C LEU A 214 15.75 -17.16 0.60
N PRO A 215 16.72 -18.09 0.44
CA PRO A 215 17.11 -19.05 1.48
C PRO A 215 17.91 -18.47 2.66
N PHE A 216 18.19 -17.17 2.69
CA PHE A 216 19.02 -16.54 3.75
C PHE A 216 18.24 -16.27 5.05
N HIS A 217 16.91 -16.26 4.98
CA HIS A 217 16.06 -16.04 6.14
C HIS A 217 15.61 -17.37 6.75
N HIS A 218 16.52 -18.05 7.45
CA HIS A 218 16.32 -19.35 8.11
C HIS A 218 15.07 -19.44 9.01
N ARG A 219 14.51 -18.30 9.46
CA ARG A 219 13.33 -18.27 10.32
C ARG A 219 12.02 -18.56 9.57
N TRP A 220 11.95 -18.30 8.27
CA TRP A 220 10.70 -18.38 7.49
C TRP A 220 10.86 -19.22 6.23
N TYR A 221 12.06 -19.28 5.66
CA TYR A 221 12.32 -20.10 4.49
C TYR A 221 12.25 -21.59 4.86
N PRO A 222 11.45 -22.39 4.13
CA PRO A 222 11.25 -23.80 4.46
C PRO A 222 12.52 -24.62 4.21
N ASP A 223 12.75 -25.62 5.06
CA ASP A 223 13.74 -26.65 4.80
C ASP A 223 13.24 -27.58 3.68
N LEU A 224 13.68 -27.30 2.45
CA LEU A 224 13.33 -28.08 1.26
C LEU A 224 14.01 -29.45 1.21
N GLU A 225 15.07 -29.67 2.01
CA GLU A 225 15.73 -30.98 2.13
C GLU A 225 14.88 -31.94 2.96
N SER A 226 14.09 -31.43 3.91
CA SER A 226 13.15 -32.23 4.70
C SER A 226 12.05 -32.91 3.87
N CYS A 227 11.92 -32.57 2.58
CA CYS A 227 10.96 -33.13 1.61
C CYS A 227 9.48 -33.02 2.04
N LYS A 228 9.18 -32.10 2.95
CA LYS A 228 7.81 -31.82 3.39
C LYS A 228 7.07 -30.98 2.36
N GLU A 229 5.90 -31.48 1.92
CA GLU A 229 5.06 -30.85 0.89
C GLU A 229 4.65 -29.42 1.29
N GLU A 230 4.43 -29.17 2.58
CA GLU A 230 4.04 -27.85 3.09
C GLU A 230 5.11 -26.79 2.82
N GLY A 231 6.39 -27.16 2.80
CA GLY A 231 7.48 -26.25 2.48
C GLY A 231 7.47 -25.81 1.02
N PHE A 232 7.27 -26.76 0.10
CA PHE A 232 7.16 -26.47 -1.33
C PHE A 232 5.93 -25.61 -1.63
N ASN A 233 4.78 -25.95 -1.05
CA ASN A 233 3.54 -25.19 -1.23
C ASN A 233 3.67 -23.76 -0.68
N TRP A 234 4.28 -23.60 0.51
CA TRP A 234 4.53 -22.28 1.09
C TRP A 234 5.38 -21.42 0.16
N LEU A 235 6.50 -21.94 -0.35
CA LEU A 235 7.39 -21.20 -1.23
C LEU A 235 6.75 -20.91 -2.59
N ALA A 236 5.98 -21.86 -3.14
CA ALA A 236 5.24 -21.69 -4.39
C ALA A 236 4.32 -20.45 -4.37
N GLY A 237 3.56 -20.24 -3.29
CA GLY A 237 2.71 -19.05 -3.15
C GLY A 237 3.51 -17.74 -3.16
N HIS A 238 4.65 -17.71 -2.46
CA HIS A 238 5.53 -16.52 -2.42
C HIS A 238 6.23 -16.28 -3.76
N VAL A 239 6.58 -17.33 -4.50
CA VAL A 239 7.16 -17.24 -5.85
C VAL A 239 6.15 -16.65 -6.83
N ILE A 240 4.90 -17.12 -6.82
CA ILE A 240 3.84 -16.61 -7.70
C ILE A 240 3.56 -15.12 -7.42
N ALA A 241 3.55 -14.74 -6.14
CA ALA A 241 3.37 -13.36 -5.74
C ALA A 241 4.61 -12.49 -6.04
N GLY A 242 5.82 -13.03 -5.85
CA GLY A 242 7.09 -12.34 -6.09
C GLY A 242 7.34 -12.09 -7.56
N ALA A 243 6.98 -13.04 -8.42
CA ALA A 243 7.07 -12.88 -9.86
C ALA A 243 6.33 -11.64 -10.36
N GLN A 244 5.28 -11.16 -9.68
CA GLN A 244 4.56 -9.94 -10.08
C GLN A 244 5.47 -8.71 -10.14
N TRP A 245 6.53 -8.66 -9.33
CA TRP A 245 7.51 -7.56 -9.36
C TRP A 245 8.41 -7.56 -10.60
N ILE A 246 8.43 -8.67 -11.32
CA ILE A 246 9.38 -8.93 -12.41
C ILE A 246 8.65 -9.03 -13.76
N VAL A 247 7.58 -9.82 -13.83
CA VAL A 247 6.94 -10.21 -15.09
C VAL A 247 6.25 -9.04 -15.80
N GLN A 248 5.80 -8.04 -15.06
CA GLN A 248 5.21 -6.84 -15.64
C GLN A 248 6.34 -5.95 -16.23
N PRO A 249 6.27 -5.55 -17.51
CA PRO A 249 7.41 -4.92 -18.18
C PRO A 249 7.94 -3.66 -17.49
N GLU A 250 7.06 -2.76 -17.07
CA GLU A 250 7.37 -1.48 -16.42
C GLU A 250 7.87 -1.70 -15.00
N ALA A 251 7.22 -2.59 -14.26
CA ALA A 251 7.59 -3.00 -12.91
C ALA A 251 8.98 -3.64 -12.86
N GLY A 252 9.23 -4.62 -13.73
CA GLY A 252 10.52 -5.31 -13.82
C GLY A 252 11.66 -4.36 -14.18
N ARG A 253 11.43 -3.43 -15.13
CA ARG A 253 12.40 -2.36 -15.43
C ARG A 253 12.68 -1.48 -14.23
N TYR A 254 11.64 -1.08 -13.48
CA TYR A 254 11.82 -0.32 -12.25
C TYR A 254 12.67 -1.07 -11.22
N VAL A 255 12.33 -2.33 -10.91
CA VAL A 255 13.07 -3.15 -9.94
C VAL A 255 14.53 -3.31 -10.35
N TYR A 256 14.79 -3.62 -11.63
CA TYR A 256 16.15 -3.77 -12.14
C TYR A 256 16.96 -2.47 -11.99
N ARG A 257 16.37 -1.32 -12.34
CA ARG A 257 17.01 0.00 -12.17
C ARG A 257 17.30 0.32 -10.71
N GLU A 258 16.38 0.01 -9.80
CA GLU A 258 16.63 0.19 -8.36
C GLU A 258 17.77 -0.71 -7.88
N CYS A 259 17.82 -1.97 -8.30
CA CYS A 259 18.91 -2.89 -7.95
C CYS A 259 20.26 -2.42 -8.47
N ARG A 260 20.34 -1.85 -9.67
CA ARG A 260 21.61 -1.33 -10.25
C ARG A 260 22.21 -0.16 -9.48
N LYS A 261 21.43 0.57 -8.68
CA LYS A 261 21.94 1.68 -7.86
C LYS A 261 22.91 1.20 -6.78
N VAL A 262 22.80 -0.07 -6.37
CA VAL A 262 23.59 -0.63 -5.26
C VAL A 262 24.01 -2.07 -5.58
N GLU A 263 25.31 -2.33 -5.62
CA GLU A 263 25.83 -3.68 -5.86
C GLU A 263 25.47 -4.64 -4.72
N ARG A 264 25.79 -4.24 -3.50
CA ARG A 264 25.56 -5.00 -2.26
C ARG A 264 25.11 -4.07 -1.14
N LEU A 265 24.16 -4.53 -0.34
CA LEU A 265 23.68 -3.78 0.81
C LEU A 265 24.72 -3.82 1.92
N VAL A 266 25.10 -2.64 2.41
CA VAL A 266 26.08 -2.46 3.50
C VAL A 266 25.43 -2.74 4.86
N THR A 267 24.10 -2.66 4.95
CA THR A 267 23.35 -2.92 6.16
C THR A 267 22.20 -3.89 5.88
N GLU A 268 21.94 -4.79 6.83
CA GLU A 268 20.79 -5.71 6.82
C GLU A 268 19.48 -5.00 7.22
N TYR A 269 19.43 -3.66 7.14
CA TYR A 269 18.22 -2.93 7.51
C TYR A 269 17.07 -3.39 6.61
N PRO A 270 15.95 -3.86 7.19
CA PRO A 270 14.85 -4.49 6.44
C PRO A 270 14.13 -3.54 5.46
N ARG A 271 14.52 -2.26 5.42
CA ARG A 271 13.91 -1.23 4.58
C ARG A 271 14.56 -1.08 3.21
N VAL A 272 15.76 -1.64 2.99
CA VAL A 272 16.43 -1.57 1.68
C VAL A 272 16.35 -2.95 1.05
N VAL A 273 15.51 -3.11 0.03
CA VAL A 273 15.22 -4.41 -0.61
C VAL A 273 16.06 -4.63 -1.88
N TRP A 274 16.47 -3.58 -2.57
CA TRP A 274 17.00 -3.69 -3.94
C TRP A 274 18.53 -3.62 -4.01
N SER A 275 19.15 -4.63 -4.61
CA SER A 275 20.57 -4.66 -4.95
C SER A 275 20.86 -5.65 -6.07
N MET A 276 21.98 -5.49 -6.78
CA MET A 276 22.39 -6.44 -7.83
C MET A 276 22.72 -7.84 -7.29
N GLU A 277 23.23 -7.94 -6.06
CA GLU A 277 23.40 -9.23 -5.38
C GLU A 277 22.05 -9.94 -5.20
N ARG A 278 21.03 -9.23 -4.74
CA ARG A 278 19.68 -9.79 -4.57
C ARG A 278 19.03 -10.11 -5.90
N TRP A 279 19.19 -9.26 -6.91
CA TRP A 279 18.74 -9.53 -8.26
C TRP A 279 19.24 -10.88 -8.78
N ARG A 280 20.55 -11.16 -8.67
CA ARG A 280 21.13 -12.46 -9.05
C ARG A 280 20.53 -13.61 -8.26
N ARG A 281 20.42 -13.47 -6.93
CA ARG A 281 19.85 -14.50 -6.05
C ARG A 281 18.39 -14.79 -6.37
N TRP A 282 17.58 -13.78 -6.67
CA TRP A 282 16.19 -13.97 -7.10
C TRP A 282 16.12 -14.68 -8.45
N LYS A 283 16.99 -14.30 -9.40
CA LYS A 283 17.08 -14.98 -10.70
C LYS A 283 17.41 -16.47 -10.52
N ASP A 284 18.42 -16.78 -9.72
CA ASP A 284 18.81 -18.17 -9.40
C ASP A 284 17.66 -18.93 -8.71
N GLN A 285 16.95 -18.27 -7.80
CA GLN A 285 15.81 -18.86 -7.11
C GLN A 285 14.64 -19.17 -8.05
N PHE A 286 14.29 -18.25 -8.95
CA PHE A 286 13.25 -18.50 -9.96
C PHE A 286 13.66 -19.64 -10.90
N ALA A 287 14.94 -19.69 -11.32
CA ALA A 287 15.46 -20.80 -12.13
C ALA A 287 15.36 -22.14 -11.40
N PHE A 288 15.71 -22.19 -10.11
CA PHE A 288 15.57 -23.38 -9.27
C PHE A 288 14.11 -23.85 -9.20
N VAL A 289 13.17 -22.96 -8.89
CA VAL A 289 11.75 -23.30 -8.78
C VAL A 289 11.18 -23.78 -10.12
N ALA A 290 11.57 -23.17 -11.24
CA ALA A 290 11.13 -23.58 -12.58
C ALA A 290 11.50 -25.03 -12.91
N GLN A 291 12.66 -25.51 -12.43
CA GLN A 291 13.19 -26.85 -12.76
C GLN A 291 12.79 -27.92 -11.74
N GLU A 292 12.43 -27.54 -10.52
CA GLU A 292 12.16 -28.48 -9.43
C GLU A 292 10.73 -29.05 -9.53
N GLU A 293 10.61 -30.31 -9.94
CA GLU A 293 9.34 -31.01 -10.19
C GLU A 293 8.43 -31.14 -8.96
N ARG A 294 8.98 -31.02 -7.74
CA ARG A 294 8.19 -31.03 -6.50
C ARG A 294 7.30 -29.79 -6.36
N PHE A 295 7.58 -28.70 -7.07
CA PHE A 295 6.67 -27.57 -7.13
C PHE A 295 5.51 -27.82 -8.09
N GLY A 296 4.33 -27.31 -7.74
CA GLY A 296 3.16 -27.36 -8.63
C GLY A 296 3.44 -26.66 -9.97
N GLU A 297 2.85 -27.19 -11.04
CA GLU A 297 3.00 -26.71 -12.43
C GLU A 297 2.91 -25.20 -12.56
N ARG A 298 1.88 -24.59 -11.95
CA ARG A 298 1.68 -23.14 -11.97
C ARG A 298 2.86 -22.33 -11.42
N ALA A 299 3.46 -22.78 -10.32
CA ALA A 299 4.59 -22.08 -9.72
C ALA A 299 5.83 -22.18 -10.60
N ARG A 300 6.02 -23.32 -11.26
CA ARG A 300 7.12 -23.53 -12.20
C ARG A 300 7.00 -22.64 -13.43
N GLU A 301 5.83 -22.59 -14.06
CA GLU A 301 5.56 -21.71 -15.22
C GLU A 301 5.78 -20.22 -14.89
N VAL A 302 5.29 -19.77 -13.74
CA VAL A 302 5.43 -18.36 -13.33
C VAL A 302 6.89 -18.04 -12.99
N ALA A 303 7.61 -18.98 -12.38
CA ALA A 303 9.04 -18.82 -12.09
C ALA A 303 9.88 -18.79 -13.37
N GLU A 304 9.57 -19.64 -14.35
CA GLU A 304 10.21 -19.63 -15.67
C GLU A 304 10.01 -18.28 -16.36
N LEU A 305 8.78 -17.79 -16.43
CA LEU A 305 8.47 -16.48 -17.00
C LEU A 305 9.21 -15.33 -16.30
N ALA A 306 9.27 -15.36 -14.96
CA ALA A 306 10.02 -14.37 -14.20
C ALA A 306 11.52 -14.43 -14.52
N HIS A 307 12.11 -15.62 -14.55
CA HIS A 307 13.51 -15.84 -14.90
C HIS A 307 13.83 -15.31 -16.31
N GLU A 308 13.04 -15.70 -17.32
CA GLU A 308 13.19 -15.21 -18.69
C GLU A 308 13.12 -13.69 -18.77
N ARG A 309 12.17 -13.08 -18.04
CA ARG A 309 12.04 -11.62 -18.02
C ARG A 309 13.24 -10.94 -17.36
N MET A 310 13.82 -11.53 -16.30
CA MET A 310 15.05 -10.99 -15.69
C MET A 310 16.22 -11.04 -16.66
N VAL A 311 16.39 -12.15 -17.40
CA VAL A 311 17.43 -12.27 -18.45
C VAL A 311 17.22 -11.24 -19.55
N ALA A 312 15.98 -11.06 -20.01
CA ALA A 312 15.66 -10.06 -21.03
C ALA A 312 15.97 -8.62 -20.56
N LEU A 313 15.64 -8.28 -19.31
CA LEU A 313 15.90 -6.96 -18.73
C LEU A 313 17.39 -6.64 -18.62
N GLU A 314 18.22 -7.64 -18.30
CA GLU A 314 19.69 -7.51 -18.32
C GLU A 314 20.18 -7.18 -19.74
N GLY A 315 19.66 -7.87 -20.76
CA GLY A 315 20.04 -7.64 -22.16
C GLY A 315 19.52 -6.33 -22.78
N GLU A 316 18.29 -5.90 -22.43
CA GLU A 316 17.65 -4.68 -22.96
C GLU A 316 18.49 -3.41 -22.65
N GLU A 317 19.05 -3.29 -21.45
CA GLU A 317 19.81 -2.10 -21.05
C GLU A 317 21.33 -2.20 -21.30
N GLU A 318 21.89 -3.39 -21.50
CA GLU A 318 23.25 -3.55 -22.03
C GLU A 318 23.36 -3.06 -23.48
N GLY A 319 22.28 -3.23 -24.27
CA GLY A 319 22.19 -2.68 -25.62
C GLY A 319 22.07 -1.15 -25.68
N LEU A 320 21.40 -0.53 -24.71
CA LEU A 320 21.25 0.94 -24.61
C LEU A 320 22.51 1.67 -24.12
N GLY A 321 23.50 0.95 -23.59
CA GLY A 321 24.81 1.50 -23.20
C GLY A 321 25.84 1.53 -24.33
N LEU A 322 25.48 1.05 -25.53
CA LEU A 322 26.35 0.94 -26.70
C LEU A 322 25.93 1.85 -27.87
N GLU A 323 24.94 2.72 -27.68
CA GLU A 323 24.53 3.76 -28.65
C GLU A 323 25.07 5.15 -28.32
#